data_AF-A0A1S4BG75-F1
#
_entry.id   AF-A0A1S4BG75-F1
#
_cell.length_a   1.000
_cell.length_b   1.000
_cell.length_c   1.000
_cell.angle_alpha   90.00
_cell.angle_beta   90.00
_cell.angle_gamma   90.00
#
_symmetry.space_group_name_H-M   'P 1'
#
loop_
_entity.id
_entity.type
_entity.pdbx_description
1 polymer ?
#
loop_
_entity_poly.entity_id
_entity_poly.type
_entity_poly.pdbx_seq_one_letter_code
_entity_poly.pdbx_strand_id
1 'polypeptide(L)'
;MEFIGDLKTRTNDCLEFQLDEFPYPHAIAAINKRYLQKSDYCSKWYSRETCFKTYEGHVNTVGDQNSWDIPQNIESEITKPPDVEILQGRRQKKRYIPTTESVSLKSTKCSRCKQIGHNRTTCLSSLAPHP
;
A
#
# COMPACT_ATOMS: atom_id res chain seq x y z
N MET A 1 -10.55 18.89 3.54
CA MET A 1 -10.45 18.10 4.78
C MET A 1 -9.10 18.40 5.39
N GLU A 2 -9.08 19.22 6.43
CA GLU A 2 -7.88 19.45 7.23
C GLU A 2 -7.86 18.36 8.30
N PHE A 3 -6.84 17.50 8.27
CA PHE A 3 -6.60 16.54 9.34
C PHE A 3 -5.72 17.23 10.38
N ILE A 4 -6.26 17.45 11.58
CA ILE A 4 -5.52 18.01 12.71
C ILE A 4 -4.88 16.83 13.43
N GLY A 5 -3.61 16.56 13.08
CA GLY A 5 -2.80 15.54 13.74
C GLY A 5 -1.75 16.22 14.60
N ASP A 6 -1.81 16.04 15.92
CA ASP A 6 -0.72 16.46 16.79
C ASP A 6 0.33 15.33 16.87
N LEU A 7 1.43 15.57 16.15
CA LEU A 7 2.59 14.68 16.13
C LEU A 7 3.23 14.52 17.52
N LYS A 8 3.06 15.47 18.44
CA LYS A 8 3.65 15.42 19.79
C LYS A 8 2.87 14.52 20.72
N THR A 9 1.54 14.61 20.70
CA THR A 9 0.67 13.78 21.54
C THR A 9 0.39 12.41 20.91
N ARG A 10 0.86 12.18 19.66
CA ARG A 10 0.57 10.97 18.89
C ARG A 10 -0.95 10.74 18.84
N THR A 11 -1.70 11.79 18.54
CA THR A 11 -3.15 11.72 18.39
C THR A 11 -3.53 12.32 17.06
N ASN A 12 -4.19 11.51 16.23
CA ASN A 12 -4.82 11.97 15.00
C ASN A 12 -6.34 11.79 15.17
N ASP A 13 -7.13 12.69 14.60
CA ASP A 13 -8.59 12.55 14.49
C ASP A 13 -9.01 11.31 13.68
N CYS A 14 -8.06 10.63 13.02
CA CYS A 14 -8.27 9.27 12.53
C CYS A 14 -8.16 8.27 13.70
N LEU A 15 -9.31 7.84 14.22
CA LEU A 15 -9.50 6.80 15.26
C LEU A 15 -8.65 5.52 15.06
N GLU A 16 -8.19 5.30 13.85
CA GLU A 16 -7.37 4.16 13.42
C GLU A 16 -5.93 4.23 14.01
N PHE A 17 -5.42 5.41 14.43
CA PHE A 17 -4.11 5.57 15.07
C PHE A 17 -4.02 4.92 16.47
N GLN A 18 -5.13 4.75 17.18
CA GLN A 18 -5.12 4.17 18.52
C GLN A 18 -4.89 2.66 18.53
N LEU A 19 -5.15 1.95 17.43
CA LEU A 19 -5.07 0.49 17.41
C LEU A 19 -3.67 0.00 17.02
N ASP A 20 -3.09 0.58 15.96
CA ASP A 20 -1.85 0.04 15.38
C ASP A 20 -0.58 0.73 15.89
N GLU A 21 -0.71 1.82 16.67
CA GLU A 21 0.42 2.61 17.21
C GLU A 21 1.52 2.95 16.16
N PHE A 22 1.12 3.07 14.89
CA PHE A 22 1.97 3.33 13.73
C PHE A 22 1.51 4.60 12.99
N PRO A 23 2.41 5.45 12.49
CA PRO A 23 2.03 6.66 11.79
C PRO A 23 1.32 6.37 10.44
N TYR A 24 0.11 6.92 10.28
CA TYR A 24 -0.65 6.86 9.02
C TYR A 24 0.03 7.61 7.88
N PRO A 25 -0.37 7.38 6.62
CA PRO A 25 0.18 8.08 5.45
C PRO A 25 0.23 9.61 5.60
N HIS A 26 -0.79 10.23 6.22
CA HIS A 26 -0.83 11.68 6.48
C HIS A 26 0.21 12.12 7.51
N ALA A 27 0.37 11.36 8.61
CA ALA A 27 1.40 11.63 9.61
C ALA A 27 2.80 11.43 9.01
N ILE A 28 3.00 10.37 8.22
CA ILE A 28 4.24 10.14 7.46
C ILE A 28 4.55 11.32 6.53
N ALA A 29 3.55 11.84 5.81
CA ALA A 29 3.74 13.00 4.95
C ALA A 29 4.15 14.25 5.74
N ALA A 30 3.53 14.50 6.91
CA ALA A 30 3.89 15.61 7.78
C ALA A 30 5.31 15.46 8.38
N ILE A 31 5.67 14.26 8.82
CA ILE A 31 7.02 13.90 9.31
C ILE A 31 8.06 14.15 8.22
N ASN A 32 7.81 13.65 7.00
CA ASN A 32 8.70 13.84 5.85
C ASN A 32 8.88 15.33 5.51
N LYS A 33 7.80 16.10 5.51
CA LYS A 33 7.83 17.55 5.24
C LYS A 33 8.68 18.32 6.26
N ARG A 34 8.80 17.79 7.47
CA ARG A 34 9.61 18.37 8.57
C ARG A 34 11.00 17.76 8.68
N TYR A 35 11.38 16.84 7.79
CA TYR A 35 12.66 16.13 7.81
C TYR A 35 12.92 15.39 9.14
N LEU A 36 11.85 14.88 9.77
CA LEU A 36 11.91 14.15 11.03
C LEU A 36 12.02 12.63 10.78
N GLN A 37 12.54 11.89 11.75
CA GLN A 37 12.66 10.44 11.66
C GLN A 37 11.32 9.78 12.00
N LYS A 38 10.83 8.91 11.11
CA LYS A 38 9.55 8.20 11.28
C LYS A 38 9.58 7.25 12.48
N SER A 39 10.74 6.66 12.76
CA SER A 39 10.96 5.74 13.89
C SER A 39 10.54 6.35 15.22
N ASP A 40 10.74 7.65 15.40
CA ASP A 40 10.47 8.36 16.65
C ASP A 40 8.96 8.47 16.92
N TYR A 41 8.14 8.27 15.88
CA TYR A 41 6.69 8.32 15.93
C TYR A 41 6.03 6.93 15.91
N CYS A 42 6.80 5.85 15.82
CA CYS A 42 6.30 4.48 15.94
C CYS A 42 6.35 4.00 17.40
N SER A 43 5.47 3.06 17.77
CA SER A 43 5.59 2.38 19.06
C SER A 43 6.89 1.57 19.18
N LYS A 44 7.35 1.41 20.43
CA LYS A 44 8.49 0.55 20.76
C LYS A 44 8.27 -0.91 20.35
N TRP A 45 7.02 -1.35 20.23
CA TRP A 45 6.67 -2.71 19.80
C TRP A 45 7.20 -3.03 18.39
N TYR A 46 7.32 -2.02 17.54
CA TYR A 46 7.85 -2.14 16.18
C TYR A 46 9.36 -1.88 16.09
N SER A 47 10.06 -1.76 17.24
CA SER A 47 11.51 -1.59 17.23
C SER A 47 12.22 -2.91 16.96
N ARG A 48 13.39 -2.83 16.32
CA ARG A 48 14.27 -3.98 16.09
C ARG A 48 14.65 -4.68 17.41
N GLU A 49 14.89 -3.88 18.45
CA GLU A 49 15.22 -4.38 19.78
C GLU A 49 14.09 -5.23 20.37
N THR A 50 12.85 -4.75 20.31
CA THR A 50 11.69 -5.52 20.78
C THR A 50 11.50 -6.79 19.97
N CYS A 51 11.68 -6.73 18.65
CA CYS A 51 11.64 -7.93 17.80
C CYS A 51 12.67 -8.97 18.26
N PHE A 52 13.93 -8.59 18.44
CA PHE A 52 14.94 -9.53 18.91
C PHE A 52 14.65 -10.09 20.30
N LYS A 53 14.21 -9.25 21.25
CA LYS A 53 13.85 -9.69 22.60
C LYS A 53 12.70 -10.71 22.58
N THR A 54 11.69 -10.50 21.75
CA THR A 54 10.57 -11.44 21.60
C THR A 54 11.03 -12.81 21.10
N TYR A 55 12.04 -12.84 20.23
CA TYR A 55 12.59 -14.07 19.65
C TYR A 55 13.95 -14.47 20.24
N GLU A 56 14.34 -13.93 21.40
CA GLU A 56 15.63 -14.22 22.04
C GLU A 56 15.67 -15.66 22.57
N GLY A 57 14.50 -16.25 22.83
CA GLY A 57 14.36 -17.64 23.21
C GLY A 57 14.80 -18.61 22.09
N HIS A 58 15.00 -19.87 22.47
CA HIS A 58 15.30 -20.91 21.51
C HIS A 58 14.09 -21.18 20.59
N VAL A 59 14.25 -20.91 19.30
CA VAL A 59 13.27 -21.30 18.29
C VAL A 59 13.51 -22.77 17.96
N ASN A 60 12.62 -23.63 18.45
CA ASN A 60 12.66 -25.05 18.11
C ASN A 60 12.48 -25.20 16.59
N THR A 61 13.46 -25.83 15.94
CA THR A 61 13.29 -26.26 14.56
C THR A 61 12.25 -27.36 14.50
N VAL A 62 11.38 -27.32 13.51
CA VAL A 62 10.53 -28.47 13.21
C VAL A 62 11.44 -29.61 12.77
N GLY A 63 11.34 -30.76 13.44
CA GLY A 63 12.13 -31.95 13.12
C GLY A 63 11.77 -32.56 11.77
N ASP A 64 12.51 -33.58 11.35
CA ASP A 64 12.21 -34.31 10.10
C ASP A 64 10.78 -34.87 10.13
N GLN A 65 10.05 -34.75 9.02
CA GLN A 65 8.66 -35.18 8.94
C GLN A 65 8.49 -36.68 9.24
N ASN A 66 9.48 -37.52 8.91
CA ASN A 66 9.43 -38.96 9.20
C ASN A 66 9.55 -39.27 10.69
N SER A 67 9.97 -38.29 11.51
CA SER A 67 10.08 -38.42 12.97
C SER A 67 8.82 -37.96 13.71
N TRP A 68 7.82 -37.42 13.01
CA TRP A 68 6.61 -36.91 13.64
C TRP A 68 5.70 -38.07 14.02
N ASP A 69 5.29 -38.10 15.28
CA ASP A 69 4.24 -39.01 15.76
C ASP A 69 2.87 -38.36 15.47
N ILE A 70 2.27 -38.73 14.32
CA ILE A 70 0.99 -38.18 13.86
C ILE A 70 -0.13 -39.17 14.24
N PRO A 71 -1.08 -38.78 15.10
CA PRO A 71 -2.23 -39.61 15.44
C PRO A 71 -3.03 -40.00 14.20
N GLN A 72 -3.48 -41.25 14.16
CA GLN A 72 -4.17 -41.81 12.99
C GLN A 72 -5.45 -41.07 12.60
N ASN A 73 -6.14 -40.45 13.56
CA ASN A 73 -7.30 -39.62 13.27
C ASN A 73 -6.95 -38.36 12.46
N ILE A 74 -5.77 -37.77 12.69
CA ILE A 74 -5.27 -36.60 11.95
C ILE A 74 -4.74 -37.02 10.59
N GLU A 75 -4.00 -38.12 10.52
CA GLU A 75 -3.49 -38.65 9.26
C GLU A 75 -4.62 -39.04 8.29
N SER A 76 -5.75 -39.53 8.83
CA SER A 76 -6.95 -39.83 8.05
C SER A 76 -7.78 -38.60 7.65
N GLU A 77 -7.50 -37.43 8.23
CA GLU A 77 -8.26 -36.21 8.00
C GLU A 77 -7.82 -35.52 6.71
N ILE A 78 -8.63 -35.64 5.67
CA ILE A 78 -8.40 -34.94 4.41
C ILE A 78 -8.86 -33.50 4.56
N THR A 79 -7.91 -32.58 4.79
CA THR A 79 -8.18 -31.14 4.72
C THR A 79 -8.39 -30.75 3.25
N LYS A 80 -9.65 -30.63 2.84
CA LYS A 80 -9.97 -30.08 1.52
C LYS A 80 -9.72 -28.57 1.53
N PRO A 81 -9.23 -27.98 0.43
CA PRO A 81 -9.27 -26.53 0.29
C PRO A 81 -10.72 -26.05 0.48
N PRO A 82 -10.93 -24.81 0.96
CA PRO A 82 -12.25 -24.21 1.00
C PRO A 82 -12.93 -24.39 -0.36
N ASP A 83 -14.18 -24.83 -0.35
CA ASP A 83 -14.99 -24.98 -1.55
C ASP A 83 -15.41 -23.60 -2.03
N VAL A 84 -14.45 -22.88 -2.60
CA VAL A 84 -14.60 -21.52 -3.08
C VAL A 84 -14.56 -21.58 -4.59
N GLU A 85 -15.69 -21.27 -5.21
CA GLU A 85 -15.72 -20.91 -6.62
C GLU A 85 -14.87 -19.65 -6.81
N ILE A 86 -13.64 -19.84 -7.30
CA ILE A 86 -12.83 -18.74 -7.77
C ILE A 86 -13.50 -18.25 -9.06
N LEU A 87 -14.42 -17.29 -8.92
CA LEU A 87 -14.91 -16.52 -10.06
C LEU A 87 -13.69 -15.87 -10.68
N GLN A 88 -13.21 -16.42 -11.80
CA GLN A 88 -12.18 -15.78 -12.61
C GLN A 88 -12.76 -14.44 -13.04
N GLY A 89 -12.43 -13.41 -12.27
CA GLY A 89 -12.85 -12.06 -12.56
C GLY A 89 -12.46 -11.68 -13.98
N ARG A 90 -13.13 -10.67 -14.52
CA ARG A 90 -12.83 -10.17 -15.86
C ARG A 90 -11.33 -9.91 -16.00
N ARG A 91 -10.66 -10.60 -16.94
CA ARG A 91 -9.23 -10.37 -17.24
C ARG A 91 -8.97 -8.87 -17.39
N GLN A 92 -8.01 -8.34 -16.63
CA GLN A 92 -7.63 -6.94 -16.73
C GLN A 92 -7.08 -6.68 -18.14
N LYS A 93 -7.75 -5.82 -18.92
CA LYS A 93 -7.31 -5.43 -20.28
C LYS A 93 -6.12 -4.47 -20.26
N LYS A 94 -5.87 -3.82 -19.12
CA LYS A 94 -4.79 -2.86 -18.93
C LYS A 94 -4.02 -3.28 -17.68
N ARG A 95 -2.70 -3.14 -17.74
CA ARG A 95 -1.81 -3.34 -16.60
C ARG A 95 -2.21 -2.39 -15.46
N TYR A 96 -2.31 -2.91 -14.24
CA TYR A 96 -2.41 -2.09 -13.04
C TYR A 96 -1.10 -1.32 -12.83
N ILE A 97 -1.20 0.00 -12.65
CA ILE A 97 -0.07 0.90 -12.40
C ILE A 97 -0.19 1.35 -10.94
N PRO A 98 0.70 0.90 -10.04
CA PRO A 98 0.71 1.34 -8.65
C PRO A 98 1.14 2.82 -8.56
N THR A 99 0.73 3.50 -7.49
CA THR A 99 1.04 4.93 -7.25
C THR A 99 2.53 5.24 -7.19
N THR A 100 3.37 4.22 -6.94
CA THR A 100 4.83 4.32 -6.92
C THR A 100 5.47 4.29 -8.31
N GLU A 101 4.74 3.88 -9.35
CA GLU A 101 5.23 3.81 -10.72
C GLU A 101 4.91 5.14 -11.45
N SER A 102 5.95 5.94 -11.73
CA SER A 102 5.82 7.18 -12.48
C SER A 102 5.57 6.87 -13.97
N VAL A 103 4.31 6.81 -14.38
CA VAL A 103 3.96 6.66 -15.79
C VAL A 103 3.88 8.03 -16.44
N SER A 104 4.57 8.19 -17.57
CA SER A 104 4.47 9.41 -18.36
C SER A 104 3.03 9.58 -18.85
N LEU A 105 2.33 10.57 -18.29
CA LEU A 105 1.04 11.00 -18.79
C LEU A 105 1.22 11.34 -20.27
N LYS A 106 0.54 10.61 -21.15
CA LYS A 106 0.59 10.88 -22.59
C LYS A 106 0.10 12.31 -22.80
N SER A 107 1.04 13.20 -23.05
CA SER A 107 0.75 14.61 -23.26
C SER A 107 -0.02 14.76 -24.57
N THR A 108 -1.20 15.38 -24.51
CA THR A 108 -2.03 15.55 -25.71
C THR A 108 -1.35 16.50 -26.68
N LYS A 109 -1.11 16.04 -27.91
CA LYS A 109 -0.53 16.84 -29.01
C LYS A 109 -1.66 17.34 -29.91
N CYS A 110 -1.73 18.65 -30.11
CA CYS A 110 -2.74 19.26 -30.94
C CYS A 110 -2.54 18.87 -32.41
N SER A 111 -3.57 18.33 -33.07
CA SER A 111 -3.46 17.92 -34.46
C SER A 111 -3.37 19.11 -35.45
N ARG A 112 -3.82 20.32 -35.05
CA ARG A 112 -3.72 21.57 -35.82
C ARG A 112 -2.33 22.19 -35.73
N CYS A 113 -1.92 22.68 -34.55
CA CYS A 113 -0.66 23.43 -34.38
C CYS A 113 0.54 22.56 -33.97
N LYS A 114 0.34 21.26 -33.78
CA LYS A 114 1.38 20.27 -33.37
C LYS A 114 2.02 20.53 -32.00
N GLN A 115 1.55 21.52 -31.25
CA GLN A 115 2.02 21.80 -29.88
C GLN A 115 1.41 20.84 -28.86
N ILE A 116 2.13 20.65 -27.76
CA ILE A 116 1.75 19.76 -26.65
C ILE A 116 1.01 20.56 -25.58
N GLY A 117 0.01 19.94 -24.93
CA GLY A 117 -0.70 20.52 -23.78
C GLY A 117 -2.16 20.87 -24.03
N HIS A 118 -2.63 20.79 -25.28
CA HIS A 118 -4.04 21.02 -25.63
C HIS A 118 -4.45 20.16 -26.83
N ASN A 119 -5.76 20.03 -27.06
CA ASN A 119 -6.33 19.27 -28.17
C ASN A 119 -6.82 20.20 -29.29
N ARG A 120 -7.27 19.63 -30.42
CA ARG A 120 -7.75 20.42 -31.57
C ARG A 120 -8.90 21.37 -31.21
N THR A 121 -9.81 20.97 -30.33
CA THR A 121 -11.03 21.75 -30.01
C THR A 121 -10.74 22.96 -29.12
N THR A 122 -9.69 22.88 -28.30
CA THR A 122 -9.24 23.96 -27.39
C THR A 122 -8.06 24.77 -27.97
N CYS A 123 -7.72 24.53 -29.23
CA CYS A 123 -6.61 25.20 -29.89
C CYS A 123 -6.98 26.64 -30.26
N LEU A 124 -6.27 27.61 -29.67
CA LEU A 124 -6.43 29.04 -29.94
C LEU A 124 -6.08 29.44 -31.39
N SER A 125 -5.38 28.58 -32.12
CA SER A 125 -5.18 28.72 -33.57
C SER A 125 -6.42 28.30 -34.39
N SER A 126 -7.57 28.05 -33.75
CA SER A 126 -8.83 27.96 -34.47
C SER A 126 -9.10 29.32 -35.11
N LEU A 127 -9.10 29.37 -36.44
CA LEU A 127 -9.73 30.48 -37.17
C LEU A 127 -11.12 30.65 -36.56
N ALA A 128 -11.42 31.85 -36.04
CA ALA A 128 -12.73 32.16 -35.49
C ALA A 128 -13.79 31.81 -36.54
N PRO A 129 -14.98 31.29 -36.14
CA PRO A 129 -16.08 31.21 -37.08
C PRO A 129 -16.30 32.59 -37.67
N HIS A 130 -16.28 32.72 -39.00
CA HIS A 130 -16.74 33.93 -39.66
C HIS A 130 -18.19 34.22 -39.20
N PRO A 131 -18.55 35.51 -39.05
CA PRO A 131 -19.86 35.93 -38.56
C PRO A 131 -21.01 35.41 -39.43
#